data_AF-A0A7J4NUJ3-F1
#
_entry.id   AF-A0A7J4NUJ3-F1
#
_cell.length_a   1.000
_cell.length_b   1.000
_cell.length_c   1.000
_cell.angle_alpha   90.00
_cell.angle_beta   90.00
_cell.angle_gamma   90.00
#
_symmetry.space_group_name_H-M   'P 1'
#
loop_
_entity.id
_entity.type
_entity.pdbx_description
1 polymer ?
#
loop_
_entity_poly.entity_id
_entity_poly.type
_entity_poly.pdbx_seq_one_letter_code
_entity_poly.pdbx_strand_id
1 'polypeptide(L)'
;FGVHGAGGITGALLTGVFASVGATGLLLGNSHQLLLQIEGVVITIIYASVCTILIGFVLDRTMGLKVTESEENIGLDKTCHGETAYNI
;
A
#
# COMPACT_ATOMS: atom_id res chain seq x y z
N PHE A 1 2.13 -1.83 5.22
CA PHE A 1 0.78 -2.40 5.03
C PHE A 1 -0.15 -2.13 6.22
N GLY A 2 0.25 -2.43 7.46
CA GLY A 2 -0.66 -2.41 8.63
C GLY A 2 -1.38 -1.08 8.92
N VAL A 3 -0.77 0.08 8.66
CA VAL A 3 -1.44 1.38 8.86
C VAL A 3 -2.23 1.79 7.61
N HIS A 4 -1.55 2.05 6.49
CA HIS A 4 -2.22 2.61 5.31
C HIS A 4 -3.08 1.59 4.54
N GLY A 5 -2.63 0.35 4.41
CA GLY A 5 -3.37 -0.69 3.68
C GLY A 5 -4.60 -1.14 4.46
N ALA A 6 -4.40 -1.64 5.68
CA ALA A 6 -5.51 -2.08 6.52
C ALA A 6 -6.43 -0.90 6.93
N GLY A 7 -5.85 0.26 7.25
CA GLY A 7 -6.62 1.47 7.57
C GLY A 7 -7.43 1.97 6.37
N GLY A 8 -6.86 1.96 5.17
CA GLY A 8 -7.57 2.35 3.95
C GLY A 8 -8.73 1.43 3.60
N ILE A 9 -8.51 0.10 3.67
CA ILE A 9 -9.57 -0.90 3.46
C ILE A 9 -10.70 -0.70 4.48
N THR A 10 -10.34 -0.62 5.77
CA THR A 10 -11.30 -0.43 6.86
C THR A 10 -12.09 0.86 6.65
N GLY A 11 -11.42 1.97 6.35
CA GLY A 11 -12.06 3.26 6.08
C GLY A 11 -13.05 3.19 4.91
N ALA A 12 -12.63 2.60 3.78
CA ALA A 12 -13.48 2.48 2.60
C ALA A 12 -14.76 1.67 2.87
N LEU A 13 -14.66 0.55 3.60
CA LEU A 13 -15.82 -0.25 3.98
C LEU A 13 -16.74 0.50 4.94
N LEU A 14 -16.18 1.20 5.93
CA LEU A 14 -16.97 2.02 6.87
C LEU A 14 -17.65 3.19 6.16
N THR A 15 -17.05 3.78 5.12
CA THR A 15 -17.76 4.75 4.26
C THR A 15 -19.01 4.14 3.65
N GLY A 16 -18.95 2.88 3.20
CA GLY A 16 -20.10 2.16 2.66
C GLY A 16 -21.22 1.94 3.69
N VAL A 17 -20.88 1.90 4.97
CA VAL A 17 -21.84 1.73 6.07
C VAL A 17 -22.45 3.07 6.52
N PHE A 18 -21.60 4.08 6.70
CA PHE A 18 -21.95 5.31 7.44
C PHE A 18 -22.17 6.56 6.56
N ALA A 19 -21.96 6.50 5.25
CA ALA A 19 -22.14 7.67 4.38
C ALA A 19 -23.52 8.34 4.56
N SER A 20 -23.53 9.66 4.67
CA SER A 20 -24.74 10.48 4.89
C SER A 20 -24.77 11.80 4.12
N VAL A 21 -23.67 12.17 3.44
CA VAL A 21 -23.53 13.40 2.65
C VAL A 21 -23.04 13.03 1.27
N GLY A 22 -23.70 13.52 0.21
CA GLY A 22 -23.38 13.20 -1.19
C GLY A 22 -23.80 11.79 -1.65
N ALA A 23 -23.91 10.85 -0.72
CA ALA A 23 -24.52 9.53 -0.88
C ALA A 23 -25.06 9.04 0.47
N THR A 24 -25.86 7.97 0.45
CA THR A 24 -26.30 7.27 1.66
C THR A 24 -25.62 5.91 1.76
N GLY A 25 -25.22 5.51 2.96
CA GLY A 25 -24.65 4.20 3.25
C GLY A 25 -25.69 3.19 3.72
N LEU A 26 -25.22 2.00 4.10
CA LEU A 26 -26.05 0.89 4.54
C LEU A 26 -27.03 1.27 5.66
N LEU A 27 -26.56 2.02 6.67
CA LEU A 27 -27.41 2.40 7.82
C LEU A 27 -28.52 3.39 7.48
N LEU A 28 -28.43 4.05 6.31
CA LEU A 28 -29.45 4.94 5.78
C LEU A 28 -30.27 4.27 4.65
N GLY A 29 -30.23 2.93 4.57
CA GLY A 29 -31.06 2.14 3.67
C GLY A 29 -30.45 1.85 2.29
N ASN A 30 -29.24 2.32 2.01
CA ASN A 30 -28.57 2.07 0.74
C ASN A 30 -27.47 1.01 0.87
N SER A 31 -27.86 -0.26 0.74
CA SER A 31 -26.92 -1.39 0.75
C SER A 31 -26.00 -1.42 -0.47
N HIS A 32 -26.40 -0.80 -1.58
CA HIS A 32 -25.61 -0.77 -2.80
C HIS A 32 -24.30 0.00 -2.60
N GLN A 33 -24.29 1.03 -1.75
CA GLN A 33 -23.06 1.78 -1.44
C GLN A 33 -21.98 0.87 -0.84
N LEU A 34 -22.32 -0.03 0.09
CA LEU A 34 -21.33 -0.95 0.66
C LEU A 34 -20.75 -1.91 -0.40
N LEU A 35 -21.58 -2.37 -1.35
CA LEU A 35 -21.11 -3.21 -2.45
C LEU A 35 -20.13 -2.47 -3.36
N LEU A 36 -20.41 -1.21 -3.70
CA LEU A 36 -19.48 -0.37 -4.48
C LEU A 36 -18.15 -0.18 -3.76
N GLN A 37 -18.17 0.02 -2.43
CA GLN A 37 -16.93 0.16 -1.66
C GLN A 37 -16.13 -1.14 -1.63
N ILE A 38 -16.78 -2.30 -1.50
CA ILE A 38 -16.13 -3.62 -1.56
C ILE A 38 -15.49 -3.83 -2.93
N GLU A 39 -16.21 -3.55 -4.02
CA GLU A 39 -15.72 -3.64 -5.38
C GLU A 39 -14.48 -2.76 -5.58
N GLY A 40 -14.55 -1.49 -5.18
CA GLY A 40 -13.43 -0.56 -5.27
C GLY A 40 -12.20 -1.04 -4.49
N VAL A 41 -12.39 -1.58 -3.29
CA VAL A 41 -11.30 -2.18 -2.50
C VAL A 41 -10.66 -3.37 -3.24
N VAL A 42 -11.46 -4.29 -3.76
CA VAL A 42 -10.94 -5.47 -4.49
C VAL A 42 -10.18 -5.06 -5.74
N ILE A 43 -10.75 -4.16 -6.55
CA ILE A 43 -10.10 -3.67 -7.77
C ILE A 43 -8.78 -2.99 -7.45
N THR A 44 -8.75 -2.11 -6.45
CA THR A 44 -7.53 -1.38 -6.09
C THR A 44 -6.45 -2.28 -5.50
N ILE A 45 -6.82 -3.30 -4.70
CA ILE A 45 -5.86 -4.30 -4.21
C ILE A 45 -5.25 -5.05 -5.40
N ILE A 46 -6.07 -5.58 -6.31
CA ILE A 46 -5.60 -6.34 -7.47
C ILE A 46 -4.67 -5.46 -8.31
N TYR A 47 -5.11 -4.25 -8.65
CA TYR A 47 -4.32 -3.32 -9.46
C TYR A 47 -2.99 -2.97 -8.79
N ALA A 48 -3.03 -2.51 -7.53
CA ALA A 48 -1.83 -2.10 -6.81
C ALA A 48 -0.84 -3.26 -6.64
N SER A 49 -1.31 -4.46 -6.28
CA SER A 49 -0.45 -5.63 -6.13
C SER A 49 0.14 -6.10 -7.46
N VAL A 50 -0.68 -6.29 -8.50
CA VAL A 50 -0.20 -6.80 -9.80
C VAL A 50 0.76 -5.80 -10.45
N CYS A 51 0.38 -4.53 -10.55
CA CYS A 51 1.25 -3.53 -11.17
C CYS A 51 2.55 -3.35 -10.40
N THR A 52 2.51 -3.28 -9.06
CA THR A 52 3.73 -3.13 -8.26
C THR A 52 4.64 -4.35 -8.37
N ILE A 53 4.09 -5.58 -8.38
CA ILE A 53 4.88 -6.80 -8.58
C ILE A 53 5.53 -6.81 -9.96
N LEU A 54 4.80 -6.47 -11.02
CA LEU A 54 5.34 -6.42 -12.38
C LEU A 54 6.47 -5.38 -12.50
N ILE A 55 6.25 -4.17 -11.99
CA ILE A 55 7.27 -3.12 -11.97
C ILE A 55 8.48 -3.58 -11.17
N GLY A 56 8.27 -4.10 -9.96
CA GLY A 56 9.33 -4.58 -9.09
C GLY A 56 10.16 -5.70 -9.74
N PHE A 57 9.48 -6.67 -10.36
CA PHE A 57 10.12 -7.75 -11.08
C PHE A 57 10.99 -7.27 -12.25
N VAL A 58 10.47 -6.35 -13.06
CA VAL A 58 11.22 -5.80 -14.20
C VAL A 58 12.47 -5.07 -13.70
N LEU A 59 12.32 -4.18 -12.72
CA LEU A 59 13.44 -3.42 -12.17
C LEU A 59 14.50 -4.33 -11.54
N ASP A 60 14.08 -5.33 -10.77
CA ASP A 60 14.99 -6.28 -10.14
C ASP A 60 15.82 -7.06 -11.17
N ARG A 61 15.23 -7.40 -12.32
CA ARG A 61 15.95 -8.09 -13.41
C ARG A 61 16.83 -7.19 -14.27
N THR A 62 16.51 -5.90 -14.36
CA THR A 62 17.27 -4.97 -15.21
C THR A 62 18.41 -4.26 -14.47
N MET A 63 18.22 -3.95 -13.19
CA MET A 63 19.17 -3.16 -12.40
C MET A 63 19.40 -3.69 -10.98
N GLY A 64 18.56 -4.61 -10.50
CA GLY A 64 18.55 -5.05 -9.11
C GLY A 64 17.90 -4.03 -8.19
N LEU A 65 16.94 -4.46 -7.35
CA LEU A 65 16.26 -3.56 -6.40
C LEU A 65 16.87 -3.58 -5.00
N LYS A 66 17.50 -4.70 -4.61
CA LYS A 66 18.10 -4.88 -3.29
C LYS A 66 19.62 -4.81 -3.41
N VAL A 67 20.26 -4.14 -2.44
CA VAL A 67 21.73 -4.15 -2.28
C VAL A 67 22.23 -5.56 -1.98
N THR A 68 23.54 -5.79 -2.12
CA THR A 68 24.12 -7.09 -1.77
C THR A 68 23.99 -7.35 -0.26
N GLU A 69 24.00 -8.63 0.13
CA GLU A 69 23.93 -9.03 1.54
C GLU A 69 25.09 -8.44 2.37
N SER A 70 26.28 -8.30 1.77
CA SER A 70 27.42 -7.63 2.40
C SER A 70 27.13 -6.15 2.65
N GLU A 71 26.53 -5.44 1.70
CA GLU A 71 26.20 -4.03 1.85
C GLU A 71 25.09 -3.80 2.87
N GLU A 72 24.07 -4.66 2.89
CA GLU A 72 22.98 -4.64 3.88
C GLU A 72 23.52 -4.86 5.31
N ASN A 73 24.49 -5.79 5.47
CA ASN A 73 25.13 -6.06 6.77
C ASN A 73 26.00 -4.90 7.27
N ILE A 74 26.68 -4.17 6.37
CA ILE A 74 27.48 -2.98 6.73
C ILE A 74 26.57 -1.77 7.02
N GLY A 75 25.47 -1.64 6.28
CA GLY A 75 24.50 -0.56 6.35
C GLY A 75 24.55 0.39 5.14
N LEU A 76 23.38 0.85 4.69
CA LEU A 76 23.23 1.71 3.52
C LEU A 76 23.85 3.10 3.72
N ASP A 77 23.87 3.62 4.95
CA ASP A 77 24.53 4.89 5.26
C ASP A 77 26.00 4.87 4.81
N LYS A 78 26.73 3.79 5.09
CA LYS A 78 28.14 3.66 4.72
C LYS A 78 28.34 3.27 3.26
N THR A 79 27.53 2.34 2.77
CA THR A 79 27.75 1.70 1.46
C THR A 79 27.15 2.49 0.30
N CYS A 80 26.02 3.17 0.51
CA CYS A 80 25.35 3.98 -0.50
C CYS A 80 25.54 5.48 -0.31
N HIS A 81 25.70 5.95 0.93
CA HIS A 81 25.76 7.40 1.23
C HIS A 81 27.14 7.88 1.71
N GLY A 82 28.05 6.99 2.10
CA GLY A 82 29.37 7.36 2.63
C GLY A 82 29.31 8.08 3.98
N GLU A 83 28.20 7.95 4.69
CA GLU A 83 27.89 8.65 5.94
C GLU A 83 27.79 7.69 7.13
N THR A 84 27.73 8.26 8.33
CA THR A 84 27.37 7.54 9.56
C THR A 84 26.34 8.38 10.28
N ALA A 85 25.11 7.87 10.44
CA ALA A 85 24.01 8.64 11.01
C ALA A 85 24.28 9.16 12.43
N TYR A 86 25.06 8.42 13.23
CA TYR A 86 25.41 8.79 14.59
C TYR A 86 26.89 8.52 14.86
N ASN A 87 27.63 9.55 15.24
CA ASN A 87 28.99 9.42 15.77
C ASN A 87 28.89 9.48 17.29
N ILE A 88 28.92 8.31 17.93
CA ILE A 88 28.93 8.17 19.40
C ILE A 88 30.37 7.99 19.87
#